data_AF-A0A7M3SBA6-F1
#
_entry.id   AF-A0A7M3SBA6-F1
#
_cell.length_a   1.000
_cell.length_b   1.000
_cell.length_c   1.000
_cell.angle_alpha   90.00
_cell.angle_beta   90.00
_cell.angle_gamma   90.00
#
_symmetry.space_group_name_H-M   'P 1'
#
loop_
_entity.id
_entity.type
_entity.pdbx_description
1 polymer ?
#
loop_
_entity_poly.entity_id
_entity_poly.type
_entity_poly.pdbx_seq_one_letter_code
_entity_poly.pdbx_strand_id
1 'polypeptide(L)'
;MVTLFLKGMYCISASFLLIATTGIDGICYALRLLHVPNLLVTQFLLTYRYITVLMAEANDVYQAYSLRAPGEKGVKYKIWGSLLGQLLLRSIDRAGNLYESMLLRGFNGEFTYIRKTRMQDKDYAYLALWLGIFAALFIGIKILVR
;
A
#
# COMPACT_ATOMS: atom_id res chain seq x y z
N MET A 1 -25.04 -8.61 -17.78
CA MET A 1 -24.09 -9.52 -17.10
C MET A 1 -22.69 -9.45 -17.71
N VAL A 2 -22.53 -9.68 -19.02
CA VAL A 2 -21.22 -9.64 -19.72
C VAL A 2 -20.45 -8.32 -19.50
N THR A 3 -21.12 -7.18 -19.54
CA THR A 3 -20.50 -5.86 -19.30
C THR A 3 -19.91 -5.68 -17.90
N LEU A 4 -20.51 -6.33 -16.89
CA LEU A 4 -20.07 -6.24 -15.50
C LEU A 4 -18.80 -7.08 -15.28
N PHE A 5 -18.75 -8.27 -15.90
CA PHE A 5 -17.55 -9.11 -15.94
C PHE A 5 -16.37 -8.42 -16.64
N LEU A 6 -16.59 -7.80 -17.81
CA LEU A 6 -15.55 -7.05 -18.52
C LEU A 6 -15.01 -5.89 -17.67
N LYS A 7 -15.90 -5.07 -17.07
CA LYS A 7 -15.47 -3.98 -16.17
C LYS A 7 -14.64 -4.49 -14.99
N GLY A 8 -15.05 -5.60 -14.38
CA GLY A 8 -14.30 -6.24 -13.30
C GLY A 8 -12.91 -6.66 -13.76
N MET A 9 -12.82 -7.35 -14.90
CA MET A 9 -11.54 -7.84 -15.43
C MET A 9 -10.58 -6.69 -15.77
N TYR A 10 -11.07 -5.58 -16.34
CA TYR A 10 -10.25 -4.39 -16.60
C TYR A 10 -9.79 -3.69 -15.31
N CYS A 11 -10.65 -3.60 -14.30
CA CYS A 11 -10.29 -2.96 -13.04
C CYS A 11 -9.16 -3.73 -12.33
N ILE A 12 -9.27 -5.06 -12.30
CA ILE A 12 -8.26 -5.93 -11.67
C ILE A 12 -6.94 -5.86 -12.45
N SER A 13 -6.97 -5.95 -13.78
CA SER A 13 -5.74 -5.90 -14.58
C SER A 13 -5.04 -4.55 -14.50
N ALA A 14 -5.79 -3.44 -14.53
CA ALA A 14 -5.25 -2.10 -14.36
C ALA A 14 -4.62 -1.90 -12.97
N SER A 15 -5.31 -2.36 -11.91
CA SER A 15 -4.80 -2.28 -10.54
C SER A 15 -3.52 -3.11 -10.36
N PHE A 16 -3.47 -4.31 -10.94
CA PHE A 16 -2.30 -5.17 -10.89
C PHE A 16 -1.10 -4.57 -11.64
N LEU A 17 -1.33 -4.03 -12.85
CA LEU A 17 -0.29 -3.33 -13.62
C LEU A 17 0.28 -2.14 -12.84
N LEU A 18 -0.56 -1.36 -12.17
CA LEU A 18 -0.11 -0.23 -11.36
C LEU A 18 0.83 -0.70 -10.24
N ILE A 19 0.43 -1.72 -9.47
CA ILE A 19 1.22 -2.25 -8.36
C ILE A 19 2.54 -2.88 -8.86
N ALA A 20 2.51 -3.57 -10.01
CA ALA A 20 3.68 -4.23 -10.56
C ALA A 20 4.72 -3.26 -11.15
N THR A 21 4.28 -2.13 -11.71
CA THR A 21 5.16 -1.16 -12.39
C THR A 21 5.59 0.00 -11.50
N THR A 22 4.77 0.38 -10.51
CA THR A 22 4.98 1.56 -9.68
C THR A 22 5.11 1.16 -8.21
N GLY A 23 6.29 1.38 -7.63
CA GLY A 23 6.52 1.19 -6.19
C GLY A 23 5.76 2.20 -5.33
N ILE A 24 5.64 1.90 -4.04
CA ILE A 24 4.91 2.72 -3.05
C ILE A 24 5.33 4.20 -3.07
N ASP A 25 6.63 4.48 -3.21
CA ASP A 25 7.16 5.85 -3.23
C ASP A 25 6.64 6.64 -4.44
N GLY A 26 6.47 5.97 -5.58
CA GLY A 26 5.88 6.56 -6.78
C GLY A 26 4.39 6.87 -6.61
N ILE A 27 3.66 5.97 -5.96
CA ILE A 27 2.24 6.16 -5.64
C ILE A 27 2.08 7.34 -4.66
N CYS A 28 2.86 7.39 -3.59
CA CYS A 28 2.83 8.49 -2.63
C CYS A 28 3.20 9.84 -3.26
N TYR A 29 4.19 9.86 -4.16
CA TYR A 29 4.54 11.05 -4.93
C TYR A 29 3.37 11.49 -5.83
N ALA A 30 2.73 10.56 -6.53
CA ALA A 30 1.56 10.85 -7.36
C ALA A 30 0.38 11.38 -6.53
N LEU A 31 0.13 10.83 -5.33
CA LEU A 31 -0.90 11.34 -4.41
C LEU A 31 -0.61 12.78 -3.98
N ARG A 32 0.66 13.14 -3.77
CA ARG A 32 1.05 14.53 -3.48
C ARG A 32 0.80 15.46 -4.67
N LEU A 33 1.05 14.99 -5.90
CA LEU A 33 0.73 15.75 -7.13
C LEU A 33 -0.79 15.94 -7.30
N LEU A 34 -1.59 14.98 -6.85
CA LEU A 34 -3.05 15.06 -6.79
C LEU A 34 -3.59 15.95 -5.65
N HIS A 35 -2.72 16.71 -4.98
CA HIS A 35 -3.07 17.62 -3.88
C HIS A 35 -3.69 16.94 -2.64
N VAL A 36 -3.38 15.66 -2.41
CA VAL A 36 -3.72 15.00 -1.14
C VAL A 36 -2.90 15.61 0.01
N PRO A 37 -3.49 15.89 1.18
CA PRO A 37 -2.77 16.44 2.32
C PRO A 37 -1.52 15.62 2.70
N ASN A 38 -0.40 16.31 2.93
CA ASN A 38 0.90 15.70 3.21
C ASN A 38 0.89 14.75 4.42
N LEU A 39 0.02 15.03 5.40
CA LEU A 39 -0.18 14.18 6.57
C LEU A 39 -0.66 12.78 6.19
N LEU A 40 -1.65 12.67 5.29
CA LEU A 40 -2.21 11.38 4.87
C LEU A 40 -1.20 10.57 4.06
N VAL A 41 -0.48 11.23 3.15
CA VAL A 41 0.57 10.59 2.34
C VAL A 41 1.68 10.05 3.23
N THR A 42 2.10 10.85 4.22
CA THR A 42 3.12 10.45 5.20
C THR A 42 2.66 9.28 6.05
N GLN A 43 1.43 9.32 6.56
CA GLN A 43 0.87 8.22 7.36
C GLN A 43 0.80 6.92 6.56
N PHE A 44 0.38 6.99 5.29
CA PHE A 44 0.32 5.84 4.40
C PHE A 44 1.70 5.25 4.12
N LEU A 45 2.69 6.11 3.83
CA LEU A 45 4.07 5.70 3.60
C LEU A 45 4.66 4.99 4.83
N LEU A 46 4.46 5.55 6.03
CA LEU A 46 4.94 4.93 7.27
C LEU A 46 4.22 3.61 7.53
N THR A 47 2.90 3.57 7.36
CA THR A 47 2.13 2.32 7.53
C THR A 47 2.69 1.22 6.63
N TYR A 48 2.95 1.51 5.34
CA TYR A 48 3.56 0.56 4.43
C TYR A 48 4.98 0.14 4.85
N ARG A 49 5.84 1.08 5.26
CA ARG A 49 7.21 0.74 5.72
C ARG A 49 7.22 -0.11 6.98
N TYR A 50 6.27 0.08 7.89
CA TYR A 50 6.24 -0.58 9.20
C TYR A 50 5.36 -1.83 9.25
N ILE A 51 4.51 -2.10 8.24
CA ILE A 51 3.69 -3.32 8.22
C ILE A 51 4.56 -4.59 8.18
N THR A 52 5.67 -4.56 7.45
CA THR A 52 6.62 -5.68 7.36
C THR A 52 7.29 -5.95 8.71
N VAL A 53 7.61 -4.89 9.43
CA VAL A 53 8.21 -4.95 10.76
C VAL A 53 7.21 -5.48 11.78
N LEU A 54 5.96 -5.01 11.72
CA LEU A 54 4.88 -5.50 12.56
C LEU A 54 4.57 -6.98 12.29
N MET A 55 4.64 -7.41 11.02
CA MET A 55 4.48 -8.82 10.65
C MET A 55 5.61 -9.70 11.21
N ALA A 56 6.86 -9.24 11.17
CA ALA A 56 7.98 -9.95 11.79
C ALA A 56 7.76 -10.12 13.30
N GLU A 57 7.35 -9.04 13.97
CA GLU A 57 7.08 -9.07 15.41
C GLU A 57 5.88 -9.96 15.77
N ALA A 58 4.82 -9.94 14.95
CA ALA A 58 3.69 -10.85 15.09
C ALA A 58 4.12 -12.32 14.93
N ASN A 59 5.02 -12.60 13.99
CA ASN A 59 5.55 -13.95 13.78
C ASN A 59 6.42 -14.41 14.96
N ASP A 60 7.21 -13.52 15.57
CA ASP A 60 8.00 -13.84 16.77
C ASP A 60 7.10 -14.17 17.98
N VAL A 61 6.04 -13.37 18.19
CA VAL A 61 5.05 -13.64 19.24
C VAL A 61 4.33 -14.96 18.98
N TYR A 62 3.97 -15.23 17.72
CA TYR A 62 3.32 -16.48 17.33
C TYR A 62 4.22 -17.70 17.58
N GLN A 63 5.51 -17.62 17.24
CA GLN A 63 6.49 -18.68 17.52
C GLN A 63 6.68 -18.90 19.03
N ALA A 64 6.79 -17.83 19.82
CA ALA A 64 6.89 -17.95 21.26
C ALA A 64 5.64 -18.61 21.88
N TYR A 65 4.47 -18.33 21.32
CA TYR A 65 3.22 -18.97 21.72
C TYR A 65 3.20 -20.47 21.36
N SER A 66 3.60 -20.85 20.13
CA SER A 66 3.60 -22.25 19.70
C SER A 66 4.53 -23.13 20.53
N LEU A 67 5.67 -22.58 20.97
CA LEU A 67 6.60 -23.26 21.88
C LEU A 67 6.04 -23.47 23.29
N ARG A 68 5.20 -22.54 23.78
CA ARG A 68 4.60 -22.62 25.13
C ARG A 68 3.37 -23.52 25.21
N ALA A 69 2.68 -23.73 24.10
CA ALA A 69 1.48 -24.58 24.02
C ALA A 69 1.64 -25.67 22.94
N PRO A 70 2.57 -26.64 23.13
CA PRO A 70 2.77 -27.72 22.18
C PRO A 70 1.51 -28.59 22.11
N GLY A 71 0.90 -28.68 20.92
CA GLY A 71 -0.29 -29.51 20.66
C GLY A 71 -1.58 -28.72 20.35
N GLU A 72 -1.58 -27.41 20.51
CA GLU A 72 -2.72 -26.56 20.14
C GLU A 72 -2.71 -26.23 18.63
N LYS A 73 -3.83 -26.49 17.95
CA LYS A 73 -4.00 -26.12 16.53
C LYS A 73 -4.27 -24.62 16.41
N GLY A 74 -3.21 -23.81 16.48
CA GLY A 74 -3.26 -22.36 16.33
C GLY A 74 -3.53 -21.60 17.64
N VAL A 75 -3.75 -20.28 17.50
CA VAL A 75 -3.96 -19.40 18.66
C VAL A 75 -5.42 -19.53 19.13
N LYS A 76 -5.61 -19.93 20.39
CA LYS A 76 -6.95 -19.96 21.02
C LYS A 76 -7.58 -18.58 21.02
N TYR A 77 -8.86 -18.47 20.67
CA TYR A 77 -9.60 -17.20 20.61
C TYR A 77 -9.46 -16.35 21.88
N LYS A 78 -9.40 -17.00 23.06
CA LYS A 78 -9.25 -16.35 24.38
C LYS A 78 -7.97 -15.52 24.50
N ILE A 79 -6.94 -15.85 23.73
CA ILE A 79 -5.60 -15.27 23.83
C ILE A 79 -5.35 -14.22 22.74
N TRP A 80 -6.22 -14.14 21.73
CA TRP A 80 -6.10 -13.16 20.64
C TRP A 80 -6.03 -11.73 21.16
N GLY A 81 -6.86 -11.38 22.15
CA GLY A 81 -6.83 -10.05 22.75
C GLY A 81 -5.52 -9.73 23.45
N SER A 82 -4.88 -10.72 24.10
CA SER A 82 -3.59 -10.54 24.76
C SER A 82 -2.46 -10.39 23.75
N LEU A 83 -2.42 -11.21 22.69
CA LEU A 83 -1.45 -11.06 21.60
C LEU A 83 -1.59 -9.70 20.90
N LEU A 84 -2.82 -9.34 20.53
CA LEU A 84 -3.11 -8.07 19.86
C LEU A 84 -2.74 -6.89 20.76
N GLY A 85 -3.09 -6.94 22.05
CA GLY A 85 -2.76 -5.90 23.01
C GLY A 85 -1.25 -5.72 23.18
N GLN A 86 -0.48 -6.82 23.23
CA GLN A 86 0.97 -6.75 23.28
C GLN A 86 1.56 -6.13 22.01
N LEU A 87 1.09 -6.53 20.83
CA LEU A 87 1.52 -5.93 19.56
C LEU A 87 1.18 -4.45 19.48
N LEU A 88 -0.01 -4.05 19.95
CA LEU A 88 -0.43 -2.65 19.99
C LEU A 88 0.48 -1.82 20.89
N LEU A 89 0.73 -2.25 22.13
CA LEU A 89 1.60 -1.53 23.07
C LEU A 89 3.00 -1.34 22.48
N ARG A 90 3.58 -2.41 21.92
CA ARG A 90 4.90 -2.33 21.27
C ARG A 90 4.91 -1.42 20.04
N SER A 91 3.81 -1.39 19.27
CA SER A 91 3.69 -0.47 18.13
C SER A 91 3.63 0.99 18.57
N ILE A 92 3.00 1.30 19.71
CA ILE A 92 2.92 2.64 20.29
C ILE A 92 4.30 3.09 20.75
N ASP A 93 5.02 2.26 21.50
CA ASP A 93 6.39 2.55 21.95
C ASP A 93 7.33 2.76 20.75
N ARG A 94 7.20 1.92 19.72
CA ARG A 94 7.95 2.04 18.47
C ARG A 94 7.63 3.35 17.73
N ALA A 95 6.35 3.75 17.69
CA ALA A 95 5.94 4.99 17.06
C ALA A 95 6.53 6.22 17.78
N GLY A 96 6.56 6.22 19.12
CA GLY A 96 7.22 7.25 19.91
C GLY A 96 8.72 7.35 19.62
N ASN A 97 9.43 6.23 19.71
CA ASN A 97 10.87 6.18 19.42
C ASN A 97 11.20 6.62 17.99
N LEU A 98 10.35 6.24 17.04
CA LEU A 98 10.49 6.64 15.64
C LEU A 98 10.30 8.16 15.49
N TYR A 99 9.27 8.72 16.10
CA TYR A 99 8.99 10.14 16.03
C TYR A 99 10.11 10.98 16.63
N GLU A 100 10.63 10.59 17.81
CA GLU A 100 11.80 11.25 18.41
C GLU A 100 13.03 11.17 17.49
N SER A 101 13.28 10.02 16.87
CA SER A 101 14.37 9.88 15.89
C SER A 101 14.17 10.77 14.66
N MET A 102 12.93 10.97 14.21
CA MET A 102 12.61 11.88 13.12
C MET A 102 12.90 13.34 13.52
N LEU A 103 12.48 13.76 14.72
CA LEU A 103 12.75 15.10 15.24
C LEU A 103 14.25 15.40 15.33
N LEU A 104 15.04 14.45 15.84
CA LEU A 104 16.51 14.56 15.92
C LEU A 104 17.18 14.70 14.54
N ARG A 105 16.55 14.20 13.48
CA ARG A 105 17.02 14.33 12.09
C ARG A 105 16.50 15.59 11.39
N GLY A 106 15.82 16.48 12.11
CA GLY A 106 15.27 17.73 11.57
C GLY A 106 13.93 17.56 10.85
N PHE A 107 13.11 16.57 11.24
CA PHE A 107 11.77 16.41 10.66
C PHE A 107 10.87 17.60 10.99
N ASN A 108 10.31 18.22 9.95
CA ASN A 108 9.47 19.42 10.02
C ASN A 108 7.99 19.12 9.74
N GLY A 109 7.56 17.85 9.84
CA GLY A 109 6.19 17.43 9.53
C GLY A 109 5.99 16.90 8.12
N GLU A 110 7.00 17.01 7.23
CA GLU A 110 6.89 16.55 5.85
C GLU A 110 8.09 15.71 5.40
N PHE A 111 7.83 14.60 4.71
CA PHE A 111 8.87 13.89 3.98
C PHE A 111 9.16 14.60 2.65
N THR A 112 10.43 14.97 2.43
CA THR A 112 10.91 15.49 1.14
C THR A 112 11.18 14.34 0.18
N TYR A 113 10.45 14.28 -0.94
CA TYR A 113 10.73 13.33 -2.01
C TYR A 113 11.87 13.86 -2.89
N ILE A 114 13.00 13.16 -2.90
CA ILE A 114 14.21 13.55 -3.66
C ILE A 114 13.99 13.42 -5.18
N ARG A 115 13.07 12.55 -5.61
CA ARG A 115 12.87 12.24 -7.03
C ARG A 115 11.71 13.04 -7.63
N LYS A 116 12.02 14.19 -8.22
CA LYS A 116 11.14 14.83 -9.21
C LYS A 116 11.23 14.03 -10.51
N THR A 117 10.26 13.16 -10.78
CA THR A 117 10.14 12.52 -12.09
C THR A 117 9.69 13.60 -13.09
N ARG A 118 10.59 14.01 -13.98
CA ARG A 118 10.24 14.90 -15.11
C ARG A 118 9.57 14.03 -16.17
N MET A 119 8.42 14.45 -16.70
CA MET A 119 7.76 13.76 -17.81
C MET A 119 8.75 13.62 -18.97
N GLN A 120 8.98 12.39 -19.40
CA GLN A 120 9.80 12.08 -20.57
C GLN A 120 8.90 11.88 -21.79
N ASP A 121 9.45 12.05 -22.99
CA ASP A 121 8.70 11.87 -24.26
C ASP A 121 8.11 10.45 -24.39
N LYS A 122 8.73 9.46 -23.73
CA LYS A 122 8.22 8.09 -23.60
C LYS A 122 6.93 8.00 -22.78
N ASP A 123 6.74 8.87 -21.80
CA ASP A 123 5.52 8.91 -20.99
C ASP A 123 4.33 9.38 -21.82
N TYR A 124 4.54 10.37 -22.70
CA TYR A 124 3.51 10.84 -23.63
C TYR A 124 3.12 9.77 -24.65
N ALA A 125 4.11 9.06 -25.23
CA ALA A 125 3.85 7.95 -26.14
C ALA A 125 3.08 6.81 -25.45
N TYR A 126 3.46 6.48 -24.21
CA TYR A 126 2.77 5.47 -23.40
C TYR A 126 1.32 5.88 -23.09
N LEU A 127 1.10 7.15 -22.73
CA LEU A 127 -0.23 7.69 -22.43
C LEU A 127 -1.14 7.69 -23.67
N ALA A 128 -0.61 8.10 -24.83
CA ALA A 128 -1.34 8.08 -26.11
C ALA A 128 -1.71 6.65 -26.53
N LEU A 129 -0.78 5.69 -26.37
CA LEU A 129 -1.02 4.28 -26.68
C LEU A 129 -2.12 3.70 -25.80
N TRP A 130 -2.10 3.95 -24.48
CA TRP A 130 -3.13 3.46 -23.57
C TRP A 130 -4.49 4.13 -23.80
N LEU A 131 -4.54 5.43 -24.08
CA LEU A 131 -5.79 6.11 -24.45
C LEU A 131 -6.41 5.50 -25.72
N GLY A 132 -5.57 5.17 -26.72
CA GLY A 132 -6.02 4.47 -27.93
C GLY A 132 -6.60 3.09 -27.64
N ILE A 133 -5.92 2.30 -26.80
CA ILE A 133 -6.40 0.97 -26.40
C ILE A 133 -7.72 1.06 -25.62
N PHE A 134 -7.83 1.97 -24.66
CA PHE A 134 -9.07 2.15 -23.89
C PHE A 134 -10.22 2.64 -24.76
N ALA A 135 -9.98 3.55 -25.71
CA ALA A 135 -11.00 4.02 -26.65
C ALA A 135 -11.48 2.88 -27.56
N ALA A 136 -10.55 2.07 -28.10
CA ALA A 136 -10.89 0.91 -28.94
C ALA A 136 -11.72 -0.13 -28.17
N LEU A 137 -11.34 -0.41 -26.91
CA LEU A 137 -12.10 -1.31 -26.03
C LEU A 137 -13.48 -0.75 -25.68
N PHE A 138 -13.60 0.55 -25.42
CA PHE A 138 -14.87 1.20 -25.13
C PHE A 138 -15.83 1.13 -26.33
N ILE A 139 -15.32 1.36 -27.55
CA ILE A 139 -16.08 1.27 -28.79
C ILE A 139 -16.49 -0.19 -29.08
N GLY A 140 -15.59 -1.16 -28.88
CA GLY A 140 -15.88 -2.59 -29.03
C GLY A 140 -16.98 -3.07 -28.08
N ILE A 141 -16.95 -2.64 -26.81
CA ILE A 141 -18.01 -2.95 -25.84
C ILE A 141 -19.34 -2.30 -26.24
N LYS A 142 -19.32 -1.07 -26.78
CA LYS A 142 -20.53 -0.36 -27.22
C LYS A 142 -21.17 -1.02 -28.46
N ILE A 143 -20.37 -1.64 -29.33
CA ILE A 143 -20.81 -2.40 -30.51
C ILE A 143 -21.36 -3.78 -30.12
N LEU A 144 -20.76 -4.45 -29.14
CA LEU A 144 -21.19 -5.79 -28.67
C LEU A 144 -22.50 -5.77 -27.85
N VAL A 145 -22.87 -4.61 -27.28
CA VAL A 145 -24.02 -4.43 -26.38
C VAL A 145 -25.24 -3.83 -27.10
N ARG A 146 -25.10 -3.42 -28.36
CA ARG A 146 -26.20 -3.01 -29.23
C ARG A 146 -26.68 -4.19 -30.05
#